data_AF-A0A359KFH5-F1
#
_entry.id   AF-A0A359KFH5-F1
#
_cell.length_a   1.000
_cell.length_b   1.000
_cell.length_c   1.000
_cell.angle_alpha   90.00
_cell.angle_beta   90.00
_cell.angle_gamma   90.00
#
_symmetry.space_group_name_H-M   'P 1'
#
loop_
_entity.id
_entity.type
_entity.pdbx_description
1 polymer ?
#
loop_
_entity_poly.entity_id
_entity_poly.type
_entity_poly.pdbx_seq_one_letter_code
_entity_poly.pdbx_strand_id
1 'polypeptide(L)'
;MQKLLTALIGPAIAALVLAAQPGAAEAQSRIKDIVSIEGVRSNQLVGYGLVVGLNGTGDSVRNSPFTRQSLEGMMERQGVNIRGANLNTKNVAAVMVTAELPPFATPGSRLDVSVSAMGDAKSLLGGTLLVTALQGADGEIYAVSQGSVQTGAVSASGGSGSSITRGVPTAGRIASGGVVERETGFDLGSMPVVRLNLRNPDFTTAQRIAAAINQIYPQSAFAENGTVVAIRAPQNFGMAGFLSRVENLPVQIDSPAKVIIDEVNGVIVMGEAVRISTVAVAQGNLTVSVQETPLVSQPEPFSRGGQTV
;
A
#
# COMPACT_ATOMS: atom_id res chain seq x y z
N MET A 1 -53.27 -41.75 20.33
CA MET A 1 -52.98 -40.69 19.34
C MET A 1 -51.59 -40.07 19.51
N GLN A 2 -51.07 -39.90 20.73
CA GLN A 2 -49.78 -39.24 20.99
C GLN A 2 -48.53 -39.98 20.42
N LYS A 3 -48.54 -41.32 20.37
CA LYS A 3 -47.43 -42.13 19.84
C LYS A 3 -47.30 -42.11 18.31
N LEU A 4 -48.38 -41.74 17.60
CA LEU A 4 -48.41 -41.69 16.13
C LEU A 4 -47.88 -40.34 15.61
N LEU A 5 -48.10 -39.25 16.37
CA LEU A 5 -47.52 -37.94 16.08
C LEU A 5 -45.99 -37.93 16.23
N THR A 6 -45.45 -38.60 17.26
CA THR A 6 -43.99 -38.69 17.47
C THR A 6 -43.27 -39.51 16.40
N ALA A 7 -43.95 -40.49 15.79
CA ALA A 7 -43.35 -41.35 14.75
C ALA A 7 -43.21 -40.65 13.38
N LEU A 8 -44.02 -39.62 13.11
CA LEU A 8 -43.96 -38.83 11.87
C LEU A 8 -43.06 -37.59 11.97
N ILE A 9 -42.89 -37.04 13.18
CA ILE A 9 -42.07 -35.84 13.41
C ILE A 9 -40.57 -36.16 13.40
N GLY A 10 -40.17 -37.34 13.89
CA GLY A 10 -38.78 -37.80 13.91
C GLY A 10 -38.09 -37.82 12.53
N PRO A 11 -38.66 -38.47 11.49
CA PRO A 11 -38.04 -38.51 10.17
C PRO A 11 -38.09 -37.16 9.44
N ALA A 12 -39.09 -36.32 9.72
CA ALA A 12 -39.19 -34.97 9.14
C ALA A 12 -38.10 -34.02 9.67
N ILE A 13 -37.74 -34.14 10.95
CA ILE A 13 -36.64 -33.36 11.55
C ILE A 13 -35.28 -33.88 11.07
N ALA A 14 -35.10 -35.19 10.91
CA ALA A 14 -33.86 -35.77 10.38
C ALA A 14 -33.61 -35.39 8.91
N ALA A 15 -34.67 -35.32 8.09
CA ALA A 15 -34.57 -34.84 6.70
C ALA A 15 -34.26 -33.34 6.59
N LEU A 16 -34.72 -32.53 7.57
CA LEU A 16 -34.44 -31.09 7.60
C LEU A 16 -32.99 -30.79 8.03
N VAL A 17 -32.39 -31.64 8.86
CA VAL A 17 -31.00 -31.48 9.32
C VAL A 17 -29.99 -31.94 8.24
N LEU A 18 -30.33 -32.93 7.41
CA LEU A 18 -29.45 -33.39 6.33
C LEU A 18 -29.35 -32.41 5.14
N ALA A 19 -30.29 -31.46 5.02
CA ALA A 19 -30.26 -30.41 4.01
C ALA A 19 -29.40 -29.20 4.41
N ALA A 20 -28.94 -29.14 5.66
CA ALA A 20 -28.15 -28.04 6.20
C ALA A 20 -26.65 -28.36 6.25
N GLN A 21 -26.09 -28.94 5.18
CA GLN A 21 -24.64 -28.95 5.04
C GLN A 21 -24.19 -27.49 4.85
N PRO A 22 -23.34 -26.94 5.73
CA PRO A 22 -22.70 -25.66 5.45
C PRO A 22 -21.86 -25.87 4.19
N GLY A 23 -22.30 -25.29 3.07
CA GLY A 23 -21.52 -25.32 1.84
C GLY A 23 -20.12 -24.80 2.17
N ALA A 24 -19.08 -25.52 1.72
CA ALA A 24 -17.73 -25.03 1.80
C ALA A 24 -17.71 -23.63 1.19
N ALA A 25 -17.52 -22.62 2.04
CA ALA A 25 -17.35 -21.26 1.58
C ALA A 25 -15.98 -21.24 0.90
N GLU A 26 -15.92 -21.57 -0.39
CA GLU A 26 -14.75 -21.26 -1.19
C GLU A 26 -14.57 -19.75 -1.10
N ALA A 27 -13.49 -19.34 -0.43
CA ALA A 27 -13.15 -17.94 -0.27
C ALA A 27 -12.76 -17.38 -1.66
N GLN A 28 -13.77 -17.00 -2.44
CA GLN A 28 -13.54 -16.38 -3.73
C GLN A 28 -12.95 -14.99 -3.49
N SER A 29 -11.74 -14.79 -4.00
CA SER A 29 -11.11 -13.47 -3.96
C SER A 29 -11.79 -12.55 -4.96
N ARG A 30 -11.87 -11.26 -4.66
CA ARG A 30 -12.40 -10.29 -5.63
C ARG A 30 -11.29 -9.88 -6.57
N ILE A 31 -11.65 -9.50 -7.80
CA ILE A 31 -10.69 -9.00 -8.79
C ILE A 31 -9.83 -7.86 -8.20
N LYS A 32 -10.41 -6.91 -7.44
CA LYS A 32 -9.65 -5.81 -6.83
C LYS A 32 -8.56 -6.22 -5.84
N ASP A 33 -8.67 -7.41 -5.25
CA ASP A 33 -7.70 -7.88 -4.26
C ASP A 33 -6.45 -8.47 -4.94
N ILE A 34 -6.56 -8.85 -6.22
CA ILE A 34 -5.50 -9.52 -7.00
C ILE A 34 -4.97 -8.72 -8.18
N VAL A 35 -5.66 -7.67 -8.64
CA VAL A 35 -5.19 -6.82 -9.75
C VAL A 35 -4.90 -5.39 -9.30
N SER A 36 -4.06 -4.70 -10.06
CA SER A 36 -3.92 -3.25 -10.08
C SER A 36 -4.29 -2.72 -11.47
N ILE A 37 -4.71 -1.47 -11.54
CA ILE A 37 -5.06 -0.85 -12.82
C ILE A 37 -3.81 -0.21 -13.41
N GLU A 38 -3.51 -0.52 -14.66
CA GLU A 38 -2.38 0.09 -15.37
C GLU A 38 -2.57 1.60 -15.48
N GLY A 39 -1.50 2.36 -15.18
CA GLY A 39 -1.53 3.82 -15.19
C GLY A 39 -2.06 4.47 -13.91
N VAL A 40 -2.80 3.73 -13.07
CA VAL A 40 -3.27 4.22 -11.76
C VAL A 40 -2.20 3.97 -10.71
N ARG A 41 -1.26 4.91 -10.60
CA ARG A 41 -0.18 4.87 -9.62
C ARG A 41 0.03 6.21 -8.96
N SER A 42 0.57 6.19 -7.75
CA SER A 42 1.13 7.39 -7.15
C SER A 42 2.43 7.79 -7.84
N ASN A 43 2.72 9.08 -7.86
CA ASN A 43 3.96 9.62 -8.42
C ASN A 43 4.74 10.31 -7.32
N GLN A 44 6.05 10.03 -7.28
CA GLN A 44 6.95 10.66 -6.31
C GLN A 44 7.29 12.06 -6.80
N LEU A 45 7.12 13.04 -5.92
CA LEU A 45 7.53 14.40 -6.17
C LEU A 45 8.73 14.75 -5.30
N VAL A 46 9.64 15.53 -5.88
CA VAL A 46 10.85 15.99 -5.21
C VAL A 46 11.02 17.48 -5.44
N GLY A 47 11.43 18.21 -4.40
CA GLY A 47 11.75 19.62 -4.46
C GLY A 47 12.95 19.95 -3.62
N TYR A 48 13.65 21.01 -4.01
CA TYR A 48 14.73 21.62 -3.24
C TYR A 48 14.22 22.91 -2.62
N GLY A 49 14.29 23.00 -1.29
CA GLY A 49 13.72 24.09 -0.52
C GLY A 49 14.67 24.69 0.50
N LEU A 50 14.21 25.77 1.13
CA LEU A 50 14.87 26.41 2.27
C LEU A 50 13.91 26.40 3.47
N VAL A 51 14.40 25.93 4.61
CA VAL A 51 13.74 26.09 5.91
C VAL A 51 14.39 27.25 6.63
N VAL A 52 13.57 28.20 7.09
CA VAL A 52 14.02 29.40 7.82
C VAL A 52 13.44 29.44 9.23
N GLY A 53 13.96 30.32 10.08
CA GLY A 53 13.47 30.48 11.46
C GLY A 53 14.05 29.47 12.44
N LEU A 54 15.13 28.78 12.06
CA LEU A 54 15.82 27.85 12.95
C LEU A 54 16.59 28.62 14.04
N ASN A 55 16.62 28.07 15.25
CA ASN A 55 17.27 28.70 16.40
C ASN A 55 18.77 28.37 16.46
N GLY A 56 19.55 28.83 15.49
CA GLY A 56 20.99 28.55 15.40
C GLY A 56 21.35 27.10 15.03
N THR A 57 20.36 26.28 14.69
CA THR A 57 20.52 24.86 14.33
C THR A 57 20.58 24.60 12.82
N GLY A 58 20.56 25.64 11.99
CA GLY A 58 20.70 25.55 10.54
C GLY A 58 22.12 25.24 10.05
N ASP A 59 22.30 25.33 8.75
CA ASP A 59 23.53 24.95 8.07
C ASP A 59 24.69 25.91 8.38
N SER A 60 25.90 25.37 8.45
CA SER A 60 27.11 26.19 8.49
C SER A 60 27.53 26.64 7.11
N VAL A 61 27.95 27.89 7.03
CA VAL A 61 28.51 28.53 5.85
C VAL A 61 29.70 27.77 5.24
N ARG A 62 30.50 27.09 6.07
CA ARG A 62 31.71 26.37 5.62
C ARG A 62 31.40 25.01 4.99
N ASN A 63 30.40 24.30 5.51
CA ASN A 63 30.09 22.95 5.06
C ASN A 63 28.96 22.90 4.02
N SER A 64 28.16 23.98 3.93
CA SER A 64 26.96 24.01 3.10
C SER A 64 26.96 25.23 2.15
N PRO A 65 27.87 25.28 1.15
CA PRO A 65 27.95 26.40 0.21
C PRO A 65 26.67 26.58 -0.61
N PHE A 66 25.94 25.48 -0.86
CA PHE A 66 24.65 25.49 -1.56
C PHE A 66 23.57 26.27 -0.79
N THR A 67 23.54 26.20 0.54
CA THR A 67 22.55 26.93 1.35
C THR A 67 22.73 28.44 1.22
N ARG A 68 23.99 28.91 1.19
CA ARG A 68 24.30 30.33 0.92
C ARG A 68 23.82 30.72 -0.48
N GLN A 69 24.21 29.97 -1.51
CA GLN A 69 23.89 30.33 -2.89
C GLN A 69 22.39 30.32 -3.17
N SER A 70 21.65 29.38 -2.57
CA SER A 70 20.20 29.32 -2.66
C SER A 70 19.52 30.50 -1.96
N LEU A 71 20.03 30.92 -0.79
CA LEU A 71 19.55 32.11 -0.09
C LEU A 71 19.85 33.39 -0.89
N GLU A 72 21.06 33.52 -1.45
CA GLU A 72 21.44 34.62 -2.34
C GLU A 72 20.52 34.69 -3.56
N GLY A 73 20.36 33.59 -4.29
CA GLY A 73 19.48 33.55 -5.46
C GLY A 73 18.01 33.83 -5.14
N MET A 74 17.53 33.42 -3.95
CA MET A 74 16.18 33.73 -3.50
C MET A 74 16.01 35.23 -3.19
N MET A 75 16.94 35.81 -2.44
CA MET A 75 16.91 37.24 -2.09
C MET A 75 17.05 38.12 -3.34
N GLU A 76 17.91 37.72 -4.29
CA GLU A 76 18.05 38.39 -5.58
C GLU A 76 16.73 38.39 -6.38
N ARG A 77 16.01 37.25 -6.42
CA ARG A 77 14.67 37.18 -7.04
C ARG A 77 13.63 38.07 -6.35
N GLN A 78 13.82 38.37 -5.07
CA GLN A 78 12.98 39.30 -4.30
C GLN A 78 13.48 40.75 -4.40
N GLY A 79 14.47 41.04 -5.25
CA GLY A 79 15.01 42.39 -5.48
C GLY A 79 16.02 42.86 -4.43
N VAL A 80 16.51 41.97 -3.56
CA VAL A 80 17.48 42.29 -2.51
C VAL A 80 18.85 41.72 -2.87
N ASN A 81 19.84 42.60 -3.08
CA ASN A 81 21.22 42.17 -3.35
C ASN A 81 21.99 42.01 -2.03
N ILE A 82 22.39 40.77 -1.74
CA ILE A 82 23.16 40.40 -0.55
C ILE A 82 24.57 39.89 -0.88
N ARG A 83 25.06 40.11 -2.10
CA ARG A 83 26.40 39.68 -2.51
C ARG A 83 27.47 40.31 -1.62
N GLY A 84 28.33 39.47 -1.04
CA GLY A 84 29.40 39.90 -0.13
C GLY A 84 28.94 40.23 1.30
N ALA A 85 27.65 40.08 1.62
CA ALA A 85 27.16 40.22 2.99
C ALA A 85 27.55 39.01 3.84
N ASN A 86 27.88 39.24 5.12
CA ASN A 86 28.12 38.15 6.06
C ASN A 86 26.79 37.54 6.52
N LEU A 87 26.34 36.51 5.80
CA LEU A 87 25.06 35.83 6.07
C LEU A 87 25.22 34.87 7.25
N ASN A 88 24.40 35.06 8.29
CA ASN A 88 24.26 34.06 9.35
C ASN A 88 23.34 32.92 8.88
N THR A 89 23.91 31.91 8.24
CA THR A 89 23.14 30.76 7.74
C THR A 89 22.68 29.82 8.85
N LYS A 90 23.06 30.02 10.11
CA LYS A 90 22.64 29.15 11.21
C LYS A 90 21.13 29.23 11.54
N ASN A 91 20.41 30.15 10.93
CA ASN A 91 18.95 30.22 11.02
C ASN A 91 18.23 29.66 9.77
N VAL A 92 18.99 29.11 8.83
CA VAL A 92 18.49 28.60 7.54
C VAL A 92 19.08 27.22 7.27
N ALA A 93 18.29 26.30 6.75
CA ALA A 93 18.76 25.02 6.26
C ALA A 93 18.26 24.78 4.84
N ALA A 94 19.13 24.27 3.98
CA ALA A 94 18.72 23.72 2.71
C ALA A 94 18.19 22.30 2.92
N VAL A 95 17.03 22.03 2.31
CA VAL A 95 16.28 20.81 2.54
C VAL A 95 15.84 20.16 1.23
N MET A 96 15.79 18.83 1.24
CA MET A 96 15.01 18.09 0.27
C MET A 96 13.60 17.94 0.79
N VAL A 97 12.66 18.16 -0.11
CA VAL A 97 11.24 18.07 0.14
C VAL A 97 10.70 16.96 -0.73
N THR A 98 10.06 15.96 -0.15
CA THR A 98 9.46 14.85 -0.90
C THR A 98 7.99 14.72 -0.58
N ALA A 99 7.22 14.34 -1.60
CA ALA A 99 5.80 14.09 -1.47
C ALA A 99 5.37 12.95 -2.37
N GLU A 100 4.24 12.33 -2.02
CA GLU A 100 3.58 11.34 -2.87
C GLU A 100 2.31 11.97 -3.44
N LEU A 101 2.26 12.09 -4.76
CA LEU A 101 1.08 12.55 -5.49
C LEU A 101 0.17 11.34 -5.74
N PRO A 102 -1.00 11.25 -5.08
CA PRO A 102 -1.91 10.13 -5.31
C PRO A 102 -2.46 10.17 -6.74
N PRO A 103 -2.86 9.01 -7.30
CA PRO A 103 -3.54 8.99 -8.59
C PRO A 103 -4.85 9.80 -8.51
N PHE A 104 -5.20 10.48 -9.61
CA PHE A 104 -6.39 11.32 -9.72
C PHE A 104 -6.44 12.51 -8.74
N ALA A 105 -5.27 12.96 -8.24
CA ALA A 105 -5.21 14.19 -7.47
C ALA A 105 -5.62 15.39 -8.33
N THR A 106 -6.57 16.18 -7.85
CA THR A 106 -7.08 17.37 -8.55
C THR A 106 -6.34 18.64 -8.10
N PRO A 107 -6.29 19.71 -8.91
CA PRO A 107 -5.72 20.98 -8.50
C PRO A 107 -6.44 21.53 -7.26
N GLY A 108 -5.67 22.05 -6.31
CA GLY A 108 -6.15 22.49 -5.01
C GLY A 108 -6.25 21.40 -3.94
N SER A 109 -6.09 20.11 -4.30
CA SER A 109 -5.96 19.05 -3.31
C SER A 109 -4.70 19.26 -2.45
N ARG A 110 -4.80 18.92 -1.16
CA ARG A 110 -3.67 19.00 -0.25
C ARG A 110 -2.96 17.66 -0.14
N LEU A 111 -1.65 17.71 0.05
CA LEU A 111 -0.80 16.54 0.25
C LEU A 111 0.17 16.74 1.41
N ASP A 112 0.53 15.63 2.03
CA ASP A 112 1.53 15.60 3.09
C ASP A 112 2.93 15.62 2.49
N VAL A 113 3.84 16.29 3.18
CA VAL A 113 5.19 16.52 2.68
C VAL A 113 6.20 16.14 3.74
N SER A 114 7.23 15.40 3.33
CA SER A 114 8.39 15.09 4.15
C SER A 114 9.50 16.08 3.82
N VAL A 115 10.21 16.54 4.85
CA VAL A 115 11.30 17.52 4.74
C VAL A 115 12.52 16.96 5.45
N SER A 116 13.64 16.92 4.76
CA SER A 116 14.91 16.41 5.29
C SER A 116 16.03 17.40 5.02
N ALA A 117 16.85 17.69 6.03
CA ALA A 117 18.03 18.52 5.86
C ALA A 117 19.02 17.88 4.87
N MET A 118 19.58 18.70 3.97
CA MET A 118 20.63 18.27 3.04
C MET A 118 22.04 18.54 3.55
N GLY A 119 22.18 19.61 4.33
CA GLY A 119 23.47 20.06 4.85
C GLY A 119 23.75 19.54 6.25
N ASP A 120 24.44 20.37 7.00
CA ASP A 120 24.91 20.11 8.36
C ASP A 120 24.04 20.76 9.43
N ALA A 121 22.78 21.08 9.10
CA ALA A 121 21.78 21.48 10.07
C ALA A 121 21.65 20.43 11.18
N LYS A 122 21.62 20.90 12.43
CA LYS A 122 21.47 20.08 13.64
C LYS A 122 20.03 19.72 13.94
N SER A 123 19.08 20.58 13.54
CA SER A 123 17.65 20.41 13.78
C SER A 123 16.83 21.30 12.86
N LEU A 124 15.71 20.76 12.35
CA LEU A 124 14.67 21.49 11.64
C LEU A 124 13.52 21.97 12.55
N LEU A 125 13.60 21.67 13.86
CA LEU A 125 12.56 22.01 14.82
C LEU A 125 12.30 23.52 14.87
N GLY A 126 11.02 23.90 14.78
CA GLY A 126 10.58 25.30 14.80
C GLY A 126 10.81 26.05 13.49
N GLY A 127 11.39 25.39 12.48
CA GLY A 127 11.60 25.96 11.16
C GLY A 127 10.33 26.04 10.33
N THR A 128 10.31 26.96 9.37
CA THR A 128 9.27 27.09 8.35
C THR A 128 9.88 26.84 6.98
N LEU A 129 9.32 25.89 6.24
CA LEU A 129 9.64 25.66 4.84
C LEU A 129 9.05 26.80 4.00
N LEU A 130 9.93 27.46 3.26
CA LEU A 130 9.54 28.44 2.26
C LEU A 130 8.93 27.75 1.02
N VAL A 131 8.13 28.50 0.28
CA VAL A 131 7.44 28.04 -0.94
C VAL A 131 8.43 27.27 -1.84
N THR A 132 8.19 25.97 -1.97
CA THR A 132 9.05 25.03 -2.66
C THR A 132 8.23 24.28 -3.71
N ALA A 133 8.64 24.37 -4.98
CA ALA A 133 8.03 23.61 -6.05
C ALA A 133 8.47 22.14 -5.99
N LEU A 134 7.52 21.23 -6.17
CA LEU A 134 7.73 19.79 -6.17
C LEU A 134 7.53 19.26 -7.60
N GLN A 135 8.60 18.67 -8.12
CA GLN A 135 8.70 18.20 -9.50
C GLN A 135 8.58 16.68 -9.57
N GLY A 136 7.97 16.19 -10.63
CA GLY A 136 7.97 14.77 -10.99
C GLY A 136 9.28 14.34 -11.65
N ALA A 137 9.38 13.06 -11.99
CA ALA A 137 10.54 12.50 -12.69
C ALA A 137 10.73 13.04 -14.12
N ASP A 138 9.69 13.65 -14.68
CA ASP A 138 9.66 14.35 -15.96
C ASP A 138 10.16 15.80 -15.88
N GLY A 139 10.50 16.30 -14.68
CA GLY A 139 10.95 17.68 -14.45
C GLY A 139 9.82 18.71 -14.35
N GLU A 140 8.58 18.26 -14.47
CA GLU A 140 7.40 19.10 -14.47
C GLU A 140 6.91 19.33 -13.03
N ILE A 141 6.51 20.56 -12.69
CA ILE A 141 5.98 20.90 -11.36
C ILE A 141 4.54 20.43 -11.22
N TYR A 142 4.26 19.59 -10.22
CA TYR A 142 2.91 19.08 -9.95
C TYR A 142 2.29 19.65 -8.68
N ALA A 143 3.12 20.05 -7.71
CA ALA A 143 2.66 20.59 -6.45
C ALA A 143 3.61 21.66 -5.93
N VAL A 144 3.10 22.50 -5.04
CA VAL A 144 3.88 23.51 -4.30
C VAL A 144 3.68 23.27 -2.81
N SER A 145 4.76 23.31 -2.05
CA SER A 145 4.74 23.07 -0.60
C SER A 145 5.28 24.25 0.18
N GLN A 146 4.65 24.52 1.33
CA GLN A 146 5.11 25.49 2.32
C GLN A 146 4.55 25.15 3.71
N GLY A 147 5.17 25.67 4.76
CA GLY A 147 4.60 25.63 6.11
C GLY A 147 5.59 25.27 7.21
N SER A 148 5.09 25.24 8.45
CA SER A 148 5.89 24.90 9.62
C SER A 148 6.30 23.43 9.60
N VAL A 149 7.59 23.15 9.80
CA VAL A 149 8.14 21.79 9.85
C VAL A 149 7.95 21.23 11.26
N GLN A 150 7.26 20.09 11.35
CA GLN A 150 7.13 19.35 12.60
C GLN A 150 8.12 18.19 12.59
N THR A 151 9.03 18.15 13.56
CA THR A 151 9.97 17.05 13.73
C THR A 151 9.46 16.10 14.81
N GLY A 152 9.66 14.80 14.61
CA GLY A 152 9.31 13.77 15.62
C GLY A 152 10.36 13.64 16.73
N ALA A 153 11.32 14.57 16.79
CA ALA A 153 12.45 14.50 17.71
C ALA A 153 12.18 15.24 19.01
N VAL A 154 12.46 14.58 20.13
CA VAL A 154 12.43 15.19 21.46
C VAL A 154 13.87 15.31 21.94
N SER A 155 14.34 16.54 22.13
CA SER A 155 15.65 16.84 22.69
C SER A 155 15.52 17.57 24.02
N ALA A 156 16.12 17.04 25.09
CA ALA A 156 16.19 17.68 26.39
C ALA A 156 17.64 17.68 26.88
N SER A 157 18.08 18.82 27.43
CA SER A 157 19.41 18.98 28.03
C SER A 157 19.25 19.36 29.50
N GLY A 158 19.90 18.63 30.41
CA GLY A 158 19.98 18.96 31.83
C GLY A 158 21.17 19.87 32.15
N GLY A 159 21.07 20.67 33.21
CA GLY A 159 22.11 21.60 33.65
C GLY A 159 23.45 20.95 34.06
N SER A 160 23.48 19.62 34.19
CA SER A 160 24.70 18.82 34.42
C SER A 160 25.45 18.46 33.12
N GLY A 161 24.97 18.89 31.95
CA GLY A 161 25.56 18.55 30.65
C GLY A 161 25.04 17.25 30.01
N SER A 162 24.10 16.56 30.66
CA SER A 162 23.41 15.41 30.05
C SER A 162 22.44 15.87 28.97
N SER A 163 22.45 15.22 27.80
CA SER A 163 21.47 15.46 26.75
C SER A 163 20.83 14.15 26.29
N ILE A 164 19.51 14.17 26.09
CA ILE A 164 18.74 13.06 25.55
C ILE A 164 18.11 13.56 24.26
N THR A 165 18.42 12.90 23.15
CA THR A 165 17.77 13.11 21.85
C THR A 165 17.13 11.81 21.43
N ARG A 166 15.80 11.79 21.29
CA ARG A 166 15.04 10.66 20.75
C ARG A 166 14.42 11.06 19.42
N GLY A 167 14.61 10.24 18.38
CA GLY A 167 14.14 10.54 17.02
C GLY A 167 15.19 11.25 16.16
N VAL A 168 14.80 11.69 14.97
CA VAL A 168 15.68 12.32 13.98
C VAL A 168 15.33 13.82 13.87
N PRO A 169 16.11 14.74 14.48
CA PRO A 169 15.77 16.17 14.51
C PRO A 169 15.96 16.87 13.15
N THR A 170 16.69 16.25 12.22
CA THR A 170 16.96 16.75 10.87
C THR A 170 15.92 16.32 9.83
N ALA A 171 14.90 15.55 10.25
CA ALA A 171 13.78 15.14 9.42
C ALA A 171 12.46 15.59 10.07
N GLY A 172 11.54 16.06 9.24
CA GLY A 172 10.24 16.51 9.67
C GLY A 172 9.17 16.29 8.62
N ARG A 173 7.92 16.53 9.00
CA ARG A 173 6.75 16.45 8.14
C ARG A 173 5.96 17.74 8.22
N ILE A 174 5.32 18.09 7.12
CA ILE A 174 4.31 19.14 7.04
C ILE A 174 3.01 18.46 6.61
N ALA A 175 2.09 18.29 7.55
CA ALA A 175 0.78 17.73 7.26
C ALA A 175 -0.02 18.71 6.39
N SER A 176 -0.55 18.23 5.27
CA SER A 176 -1.31 19.02 4.30
C SER A 176 -0.61 20.31 3.87
N GLY A 177 0.73 20.26 3.80
CA GLY A 177 1.60 21.40 3.48
C GLY A 177 1.81 21.62 1.99
N GLY A 178 1.57 20.60 1.16
CA GLY A 178 1.60 20.73 -0.28
C GLY A 178 0.21 20.95 -0.86
N VAL A 179 0.14 21.72 -1.94
CA VAL A 179 -1.04 21.96 -2.76
C VAL A 179 -0.73 21.50 -4.18
N VAL A 180 -1.61 20.69 -4.75
CA VAL A 180 -1.51 20.24 -6.14
C VAL A 180 -1.85 21.39 -7.07
N GLU A 181 -0.95 21.71 -7.99
CA GLU A 181 -1.14 22.74 -9.02
C GLU A 181 -1.56 22.14 -10.37
N ARG A 182 -1.12 20.91 -10.64
CA ARG A 182 -1.35 20.25 -11.92
C ARG A 182 -1.66 18.77 -11.75
N GLU A 183 -2.59 18.28 -12.57
CA GLU A 183 -2.92 16.86 -12.68
C GLU A 183 -1.88 16.11 -13.51
N THR A 184 -1.74 14.80 -13.29
CA THR A 184 -0.83 13.93 -14.06
C THR A 184 -1.29 13.65 -15.49
N GLY A 185 -2.42 14.22 -15.93
CA GLY A 185 -2.95 14.07 -17.29
C GLY A 185 -3.55 12.69 -17.60
N PHE A 186 -3.72 11.83 -16.59
CA PHE A 186 -4.33 10.51 -16.77
C PHE A 186 -5.86 10.62 -16.76
N ASP A 187 -6.47 10.60 -17.95
CA ASP A 187 -7.93 10.55 -18.12
C ASP A 187 -8.41 9.11 -18.33
N LEU A 188 -8.91 8.49 -17.26
CA LEU A 188 -9.49 7.15 -17.31
C LEU A 188 -10.77 7.09 -18.15
N GLY A 189 -11.51 8.20 -18.26
CA GLY A 189 -12.80 8.26 -18.93
C GLY A 189 -12.68 8.20 -20.46
N SER A 190 -11.58 8.73 -21.02
CA SER A 190 -11.34 8.74 -22.46
C SER A 190 -10.67 7.46 -22.98
N MET A 191 -10.24 6.54 -22.11
CA MET A 191 -9.53 5.33 -22.52
C MET A 191 -10.51 4.28 -23.08
N PRO A 192 -10.34 3.83 -24.34
CA PRO A 192 -11.19 2.79 -24.91
C PRO A 192 -10.90 1.40 -24.33
N VAL A 193 -9.68 1.18 -23.82
CA VAL A 193 -9.23 -0.06 -23.21
C VAL A 193 -8.42 0.29 -21.96
N VAL A 194 -8.71 -0.39 -20.86
CA VAL A 194 -7.94 -0.34 -19.62
C VAL A 194 -7.30 -1.69 -19.40
N ARG A 195 -6.07 -1.71 -18.90
CA ARG A 195 -5.36 -2.95 -18.57
C ARG A 195 -5.35 -3.18 -17.07
N LEU A 196 -5.71 -4.39 -16.67
CA LEU A 196 -5.60 -4.88 -15.31
C LEU A 196 -4.34 -5.72 -15.20
N ASN A 197 -3.44 -5.35 -14.30
CA ASN A 197 -2.20 -6.05 -14.00
C ASN A 197 -2.40 -6.95 -12.78
N LEU A 198 -2.26 -8.26 -12.95
CA LEU A 198 -2.28 -9.22 -11.87
C LEU A 198 -1.04 -9.03 -10.99
N ARG A 199 -1.24 -9.00 -9.67
CA ARG A 199 -0.16 -8.88 -8.68
C ARG A 199 0.75 -10.12 -8.68
N ASN A 200 0.16 -11.29 -8.94
CA ASN A 200 0.86 -12.55 -9.11
C ASN A 200 0.58 -13.06 -10.53
N PRO A 201 1.56 -13.05 -11.44
CA PRO A 201 1.39 -13.53 -12.81
C PRO A 201 0.99 -15.01 -12.85
N ASP A 202 -0.15 -15.31 -13.48
CA ASP A 202 -0.63 -16.66 -13.72
C ASP A 202 -1.64 -16.69 -14.89
N PHE A 203 -1.40 -17.56 -15.87
CA PHE A 203 -2.25 -17.69 -17.06
C PHE A 203 -3.65 -18.20 -16.74
N THR A 204 -3.76 -19.15 -15.81
CA THR A 204 -5.04 -19.75 -15.41
C THR A 204 -5.94 -18.70 -14.78
N THR A 205 -5.39 -17.92 -13.84
CA THR A 205 -6.07 -16.84 -13.15
C THR A 205 -6.44 -15.71 -14.12
N ALA A 206 -5.55 -15.30 -15.02
CA ALA A 206 -5.87 -14.28 -16.02
C ALA A 206 -7.05 -14.69 -16.92
N GLN A 207 -7.07 -15.96 -17.38
CA GLN A 207 -8.18 -16.51 -18.17
C GLN A 207 -9.48 -16.57 -17.37
N ARG A 208 -9.43 -16.99 -16.10
CA ARG A 208 -10.60 -17.00 -15.20
C ARG A 208 -11.16 -15.60 -14.95
N ILE A 209 -10.31 -14.60 -14.78
CA ILE A 209 -10.71 -13.18 -14.66
C ILE A 209 -11.46 -12.75 -15.93
N ALA A 210 -10.87 -12.98 -17.11
CA ALA A 210 -11.51 -12.61 -18.38
C ALA A 210 -12.85 -13.33 -18.59
N ALA A 211 -12.93 -14.62 -18.25
CA ALA A 211 -14.16 -15.40 -18.32
C ALA A 211 -15.25 -14.89 -17.37
N ALA A 212 -14.89 -14.59 -16.11
CA ALA A 212 -15.82 -14.07 -15.11
C ALA A 212 -16.40 -12.71 -15.52
N ILE A 213 -15.58 -11.82 -16.10
CA ILE A 213 -16.06 -10.54 -16.63
C ILE A 213 -16.98 -10.78 -17.83
N ASN A 214 -16.57 -11.63 -18.77
CA ASN A 214 -17.33 -11.90 -19.99
C ASN A 214 -18.67 -12.63 -19.76
N GLN A 215 -18.81 -13.33 -18.63
CA GLN A 215 -20.07 -13.97 -18.25
C GLN A 215 -21.18 -12.94 -17.97
N ILE A 216 -20.83 -11.76 -17.45
CA ILE A 216 -21.78 -10.68 -17.12
C ILE A 216 -21.78 -9.63 -18.23
N TYR A 217 -20.61 -9.34 -18.81
CA TYR A 217 -20.40 -8.34 -19.85
C TYR A 217 -19.72 -8.99 -21.06
N PRO A 218 -20.49 -9.57 -21.99
CA PRO A 218 -19.93 -10.26 -23.15
C PRO A 218 -18.93 -9.40 -23.93
N GLN A 219 -17.82 -9.99 -24.35
CA GLN A 219 -16.77 -9.35 -25.16
C GLN A 219 -16.13 -8.10 -24.52
N SER A 220 -16.16 -8.01 -23.19
CA SER A 220 -15.63 -6.85 -22.45
C SER A 220 -14.26 -7.09 -21.81
N ALA A 221 -13.77 -8.33 -21.78
CA ALA A 221 -12.45 -8.66 -21.25
C ALA A 221 -11.68 -9.66 -22.12
N PHE A 222 -10.36 -9.52 -22.17
CA PHE A 222 -9.45 -10.42 -22.87
C PHE A 222 -8.13 -10.54 -22.09
N ALA A 223 -7.72 -11.77 -21.77
CA ALA A 223 -6.41 -12.01 -21.16
C ALA A 223 -5.31 -11.94 -22.23
N GLU A 224 -4.52 -10.86 -22.22
CA GLU A 224 -3.42 -10.68 -23.18
C GLU A 224 -2.25 -11.63 -22.86
N ASN A 225 -1.97 -11.85 -21.58
CA ASN A 225 -0.95 -12.78 -21.08
C ASN A 225 -1.25 -13.15 -19.60
N GLY A 226 -0.35 -13.88 -18.94
CA GLY A 226 -0.52 -14.28 -17.53
C GLY A 226 -0.50 -13.14 -16.51
N THR A 227 -0.14 -11.91 -16.92
CA THR A 227 -0.11 -10.73 -16.06
C THR A 227 -1.19 -9.73 -16.43
N VAL A 228 -1.57 -9.60 -17.69
CA VAL A 228 -2.39 -8.51 -18.21
C VAL A 228 -3.73 -9.02 -18.69
N VAL A 229 -4.81 -8.43 -18.16
CA VAL A 229 -6.17 -8.58 -18.67
C VAL A 229 -6.66 -7.23 -19.18
N ALA A 230 -6.85 -7.12 -20.50
CA ALA A 230 -7.41 -5.94 -21.13
C ALA A 230 -8.94 -5.94 -21.00
N ILE A 231 -9.50 -4.82 -20.57
CA ILE A 231 -10.93 -4.62 -20.41
C ILE A 231 -11.42 -3.43 -21.25
N ARG A 232 -12.62 -3.57 -21.81
CA ARG A 232 -13.32 -2.54 -22.57
C ARG A 232 -14.71 -2.36 -21.98
N ALA A 233 -15.04 -1.12 -21.60
CA ALA A 233 -16.36 -0.80 -21.11
C ALA A 233 -17.41 -0.93 -22.25
N PRO A 234 -18.57 -1.56 -22.01
CA PRO A 234 -19.70 -1.49 -22.93
C PRO A 234 -20.18 -0.05 -23.11
N GLN A 235 -20.80 0.27 -24.25
CA GLN A 235 -21.23 1.65 -24.60
C GLN A 235 -22.13 2.32 -23.55
N ASN A 236 -22.80 1.53 -22.71
CA ASN A 236 -23.75 2.00 -21.70
C ASN A 236 -23.08 2.44 -20.39
N PHE A 237 -21.76 2.25 -20.24
CA PHE A 237 -21.02 2.53 -19.02
C PHE A 237 -19.86 3.49 -19.26
N GLY A 238 -19.67 4.45 -18.35
CA GLY A 238 -18.39 5.12 -18.22
C GLY A 238 -17.34 4.15 -17.65
N MET A 239 -16.07 4.30 -18.06
CA MET A 239 -14.99 3.37 -17.68
C MET A 239 -14.87 3.19 -16.16
N ALA A 240 -14.94 4.28 -15.39
CA ALA A 240 -14.89 4.23 -13.92
C ALA A 240 -16.06 3.42 -13.32
N GLY A 241 -17.28 3.60 -13.84
CA GLY A 241 -18.45 2.86 -13.39
C GLY A 241 -18.40 1.37 -13.75
N PHE A 242 -17.85 1.06 -14.93
CA PHE A 242 -17.61 -0.32 -15.35
C PHE A 242 -16.55 -0.99 -14.46
N LEU A 243 -15.44 -0.31 -14.21
CA LEU A 243 -14.34 -0.80 -13.39
C LEU A 243 -14.79 -1.10 -11.96
N SER A 244 -15.60 -0.23 -11.36
CA SER A 244 -16.20 -0.47 -10.04
C SER A 244 -17.02 -1.77 -9.96
N ARG A 245 -17.70 -2.15 -11.05
CA ARG A 245 -18.44 -3.42 -11.11
C ARG A 245 -17.52 -4.61 -11.32
N VAL A 246 -16.55 -4.49 -12.21
CA VAL A 246 -15.53 -5.52 -12.48
C VAL A 246 -14.74 -5.85 -11.21
N GLU A 247 -14.29 -4.83 -10.47
CA GLU A 247 -13.50 -4.96 -9.24
C GLU A 247 -14.16 -5.82 -8.16
N ASN A 248 -15.49 -5.84 -8.11
CA ASN A 248 -16.26 -6.58 -7.11
C ASN A 248 -16.60 -8.02 -7.55
N LEU A 249 -16.26 -8.43 -8.77
CA LEU A 249 -16.53 -9.78 -9.22
C LEU A 249 -15.65 -10.79 -8.47
N PRO A 250 -16.25 -11.90 -7.98
CA PRO A 250 -15.50 -12.98 -7.38
C PRO A 250 -14.79 -13.80 -8.47
N VAL A 251 -13.54 -14.18 -8.20
CA VAL A 251 -12.73 -15.03 -9.08
C VAL A 251 -11.94 -16.04 -8.25
N GLN A 252 -11.92 -17.28 -8.74
CA GLN A 252 -11.09 -18.34 -8.17
C GLN A 252 -9.65 -18.20 -8.68
N ILE A 253 -8.72 -17.95 -7.76
CA ILE A 253 -7.30 -17.81 -8.07
C ILE A 253 -6.65 -19.20 -8.08
N ASP A 254 -5.69 -19.40 -8.97
CA ASP A 254 -4.72 -20.48 -8.85
C ASP A 254 -3.49 -19.96 -8.11
N SER A 255 -3.34 -20.30 -6.83
CA SER A 255 -2.21 -19.86 -6.02
C SER A 255 -1.18 -20.97 -5.91
N PRO A 256 0.11 -20.74 -6.24
CA PRO A 256 1.14 -21.77 -6.08
C PRO A 256 1.35 -22.09 -4.60
N ALA A 257 1.69 -23.35 -4.30
CA ALA A 257 2.07 -23.77 -2.96
C ALA A 257 3.27 -22.94 -2.44
N LYS A 258 3.09 -22.21 -1.34
CA LYS A 258 4.13 -21.35 -0.75
C LYS A 258 4.40 -21.74 0.70
N VAL A 259 5.67 -21.84 1.05
CA VAL A 259 6.16 -21.97 2.42
C VAL A 259 6.95 -20.72 2.77
N ILE A 260 6.60 -20.05 3.86
CA ILE A 260 7.30 -18.88 4.36
C ILE A 260 7.95 -19.28 5.68
N ILE A 261 9.25 -19.03 5.81
CA ILE A 261 10.03 -19.33 7.00
C ILE A 261 10.55 -18.00 7.57
N ASP A 262 10.15 -17.68 8.79
CA ASP A 262 10.72 -16.61 9.59
C ASP A 262 11.77 -17.23 10.53
N GLU A 263 13.05 -17.07 10.17
CA GLU A 263 14.17 -17.61 10.93
C GLU A 263 14.36 -16.91 12.29
N VAL A 264 13.97 -15.63 12.40
CA VAL A 264 14.15 -14.83 13.61
C VAL A 264 13.12 -15.20 14.67
N ASN A 265 11.86 -15.37 14.25
CA ASN A 265 10.76 -15.75 15.15
C ASN A 265 10.51 -17.26 15.21
N GLY A 266 11.17 -18.05 14.36
CA GLY A 266 10.98 -19.49 14.26
C GLY A 266 9.61 -19.91 13.73
N VAL A 267 8.93 -19.06 12.97
CA VAL A 267 7.56 -19.29 12.47
C VAL A 267 7.61 -19.81 11.03
N ILE A 268 6.95 -20.94 10.77
CA ILE A 268 6.78 -21.49 9.42
C ILE A 268 5.31 -21.43 9.05
N VAL A 269 4.98 -20.72 7.96
CA VAL A 269 3.63 -20.65 7.41
C VAL A 269 3.59 -21.45 6.12
N MET A 270 2.70 -22.43 6.05
CA MET A 270 2.50 -23.28 4.86
C MET A 270 1.15 -22.99 4.24
N GLY A 271 1.15 -22.76 2.93
CA GLY A 271 -0.08 -22.62 2.15
C GLY A 271 -0.79 -23.96 1.96
N GLU A 272 -2.10 -23.90 1.69
CA GLU A 272 -3.01 -25.04 1.54
C GLU A 272 -2.52 -26.10 0.52
N ALA A 273 -1.86 -25.67 -0.56
CA ALA A 273 -1.39 -26.56 -1.61
C ALA A 273 -0.03 -27.24 -1.32
N VAL A 274 0.58 -27.02 -0.14
CA VAL A 274 1.88 -27.61 0.21
C VAL A 274 1.70 -29.05 0.70
N ARG A 275 2.35 -30.01 0.02
CA ARG A 275 2.44 -31.41 0.46
C ARG A 275 3.86 -31.73 0.91
N ILE A 276 4.02 -32.31 2.10
CA ILE A 276 5.31 -32.73 2.65
C ILE A 276 5.38 -34.27 2.61
N SER A 277 6.39 -34.81 1.94
CA SER A 277 6.71 -36.24 2.01
C SER A 277 7.37 -36.59 3.35
N THR A 278 7.27 -37.84 3.78
CA THR A 278 7.91 -38.32 5.03
C THR A 278 9.41 -38.04 5.01
N VAL A 279 9.87 -37.15 5.89
CA VAL A 279 11.28 -36.82 6.11
C VAL A 279 11.55 -36.75 7.62
N ALA A 280 12.72 -37.24 8.05
CA ALA A 280 13.14 -37.13 9.44
C ALA A 280 13.87 -35.79 9.65
N VAL A 281 13.34 -34.94 10.53
CA VAL A 281 13.93 -33.66 10.90
C VAL A 281 14.25 -33.69 12.39
N ALA A 282 15.53 -33.49 12.75
CA ALA A 282 15.96 -33.37 14.13
C ALA A 282 16.17 -31.88 14.45
N GLN A 283 15.19 -31.26 15.11
CA GLN A 283 15.32 -29.89 15.64
C GLN A 283 14.61 -29.81 16.99
N GLY A 284 15.35 -29.43 18.03
CA GLY A 284 14.99 -29.71 19.43
C GLY A 284 13.76 -28.99 20.00
N ASN A 285 13.22 -27.98 19.32
CA ASN A 285 12.18 -27.10 19.84
C ASN A 285 11.07 -26.72 18.83
N LEU A 286 10.90 -27.46 17.73
CA LEU A 286 9.79 -27.22 16.78
C LEU A 286 8.48 -27.82 17.33
N THR A 287 7.42 -27.01 17.45
CA THR A 287 6.05 -27.50 17.73
C THR A 287 5.19 -27.31 16.49
N VAL A 288 4.85 -28.40 15.81
CA VAL A 288 3.95 -28.39 14.65
C VAL A 288 2.52 -28.59 15.16
N SER A 289 1.64 -27.62 14.93
CA SER A 289 0.21 -27.76 15.21
C SER A 289 -0.53 -27.98 13.90
N VAL A 290 -1.06 -29.18 13.69
CA VAL A 290 -1.94 -29.52 12.58
C VAL A 290 -3.35 -29.60 13.14
N GLN A 291 -4.27 -28.77 12.64
CA GLN A 291 -5.67 -28.80 13.05
C GLN A 291 -6.46 -29.57 11.99
N GLU A 292 -6.51 -30.88 12.16
CA GLU A 292 -7.31 -31.75 11.28
C GLU A 292 -8.77 -31.76 11.75
N THR A 293 -9.70 -31.81 10.80
CA THR A 293 -11.11 -32.12 11.07
C THR A 293 -11.34 -33.57 10.69
N PRO A 294 -11.19 -34.53 11.63
CA PRO A 294 -11.32 -35.94 11.29
C PRO A 294 -12.76 -36.26 10.90
N LEU A 295 -12.96 -36.68 9.64
CA LEU A 295 -14.21 -37.30 9.22
C LEU A 295 -14.15 -38.78 9.63
N VAL A 296 -14.65 -39.08 10.82
CA VAL A 296 -14.74 -40.46 11.28
C VAL A 296 -15.85 -41.16 10.49
N SER A 297 -15.49 -42.06 9.57
CA SER A 297 -16.45 -42.96 8.92
C SER A 297 -16.73 -44.14 9.84
N GLN A 298 -17.55 -43.93 10.87
CA GLN A 298 -17.96 -45.03 11.74
C GLN A 298 -19.11 -45.81 11.08
N PRO A 299 -18.93 -47.11 10.78
CA PRO A 299 -20.01 -47.93 10.24
C PRO A 299 -21.18 -48.03 11.23
N GLU A 300 -22.40 -48.10 10.70
CA GLU A 300 -23.61 -48.35 11.48
C GLU A 300 -23.44 -49.60 12.38
N PRO A 301 -24.02 -49.61 13.59
CA PRO A 301 -23.94 -50.76 14.49
C PRO A 301 -24.38 -52.04 13.74
N PHE A 302 -23.57 -53.09 13.85
CA PHE A 302 -23.73 -54.42 13.21
C PHE A 302 -23.14 -54.65 11.81
N SER A 303 -22.35 -53.74 11.23
CA SER A 303 -21.58 -54.07 10.02
C SER A 303 -20.48 -55.10 10.31
N ARG A 304 -20.65 -56.34 9.84
CA ARG A 304 -19.62 -57.38 9.93
C ARG A 304 -18.54 -57.13 8.88
N GLY A 305 -17.50 -56.39 9.28
CA GLY A 305 -16.25 -56.28 8.55
C GLY A 305 -16.13 -55.01 7.70
N GLY A 306 -15.41 -54.04 8.25
CA GLY A 306 -14.86 -52.91 7.50
C GLY A 306 -13.67 -52.38 8.28
N GLN A 307 -12.48 -52.39 7.66
CA GLN A 307 -11.25 -51.87 8.24
C GLN A 307 -11.41 -50.37 8.49
N THR A 308 -11.15 -49.93 9.72
CA THR A 308 -11.08 -48.51 10.08
C THR A 308 -9.90 -47.87 9.36
N VAL A 309 -10.10 -46.74 8.69
CA VAL A 309 -9.07 -45.73 8.42
C VAL A 309 -9.50 -44.41 9.02
#